data_AF-A0A254Q707-F1
#
_entry.id   AF-A0A254Q707-F1
#
_cell.length_a   1.000
_cell.length_b   1.000
_cell.length_c   1.000
_cell.angle_alpha   90.00
_cell.angle_beta   90.00
_cell.angle_gamma   90.00
#
_symmetry.space_group_name_H-M   'P 1'
#
loop_
_entity.id
_entity.type
_entity.pdbx_description
1 polymer ?
#
loop_
_entity_poly.entity_id
_entity_poly.type
_entity_poly.pdbx_seq_one_letter_code
_entity_poly.pdbx_strand_id
1 'polypeptide(L)' 'MASNAFLKSLTKGQILHSVVEEKQSGSDVLCNFQGNLLRIANHTAQPLEKGQSVRLQVKCADPLEFQIFDPNIIKFERVI' A
#
# COMPACT_ATOMS: atom_id res chain seq x y z
N MET A 1 5.24 16.19 -2.07
CA MET A 1 4.35 16.50 -3.22
C MET A 1 4.55 15.43 -4.30
N ALA A 2 3.94 14.25 -4.19
CA ALA A 2 3.65 13.50 -5.41
C ALA A 2 2.54 14.27 -6.10
N SER A 3 2.79 14.50 -7.36
CA SER A 3 1.78 14.94 -8.29
C SER A 3 0.61 13.96 -8.25
N ASN A 4 -0.60 14.50 -8.10
CA ASN A 4 -1.87 13.79 -8.30
C ASN A 4 -1.89 12.98 -9.63
N ALA A 5 -1.03 13.36 -10.58
CA ALA A 5 -0.76 12.64 -11.82
C ALA A 5 -0.18 11.22 -11.60
N PHE A 6 0.67 11.02 -10.61
CA PHE A 6 1.23 9.70 -10.32
C PHE A 6 0.13 8.74 -9.84
N LEU A 7 -0.70 9.17 -8.89
CA LEU A 7 -1.83 8.37 -8.40
C LEU A 7 -2.80 7.99 -9.52
N LYS A 8 -3.01 8.88 -10.49
CA LYS A 8 -3.83 8.62 -11.70
C LYS A 8 -3.15 7.73 -12.74
N SER A 9 -1.82 7.65 -12.73
CA SER A 9 -1.06 6.72 -13.60
C SER A 9 -0.97 5.31 -13.03
N LEU A 10 -1.40 5.11 -11.79
CA LEU A 10 -1.37 3.80 -11.14
C LEU A 10 -2.33 2.85 -11.84
N THR A 11 -1.80 1.70 -12.23
CA THR A 11 -2.58 0.64 -12.86
C THR A 11 -2.83 -0.47 -11.85
N LYS A 12 -4.01 -1.09 -11.95
CA LYS A 12 -4.37 -2.27 -11.17
C LYS A 12 -3.27 -3.34 -11.31
N GLY A 13 -2.81 -3.90 -10.18
CA GLY A 13 -1.75 -4.90 -10.11
C GLY A 13 -0.33 -4.33 -9.98
N GLN A 14 -0.13 -3.02 -10.19
CA GLN A 14 1.18 -2.39 -10.05
C GLN A 14 1.70 -2.47 -8.61
N ILE A 15 2.98 -2.77 -8.46
CA ILE A 15 3.65 -2.85 -7.16
C ILE A 15 4.43 -1.55 -6.93
N LEU A 16 4.21 -0.95 -5.77
CA LEU A 16 4.81 0.29 -5.31
C LEU A 16 5.67 0.01 -4.09
N HIS A 17 6.78 0.72 -3.95
CA HIS A 17 7.65 0.62 -2.79
C HIS A 17 7.39 1.82 -1.89
N SER A 18 6.86 1.58 -0.69
CA SER A 18 6.56 2.63 0.28
C SER A 18 7.16 2.31 1.64
N VAL A 19 7.31 3.30 2.49
CA VAL A 19 7.78 3.13 3.87
C VAL A 19 6.61 3.34 4.81
N VAL A 20 6.45 2.49 5.82
CA VAL A 20 5.44 2.68 6.86
C VAL A 20 5.80 3.92 7.66
N GLU A 21 4.96 4.95 7.59
CA GLU A 21 5.17 6.18 8.35
C GLU A 21 4.56 6.05 9.75
N GLU A 22 3.36 5.46 9.82
CA GLU A 22 2.63 5.30 11.07
C GLU A 22 1.60 4.17 10.97
N LYS A 23 1.43 3.42 12.06
CA LYS A 23 0.34 2.46 12.20
C LYS A 23 -0.82 3.14 12.92
N GLN A 24 -1.99 3.20 12.29
CA GLN A 24 -3.20 3.64 13.00
C GLN A 24 -3.80 2.48 13.79
N SER A 25 -4.61 2.80 14.79
CA SER A 25 -5.33 1.82 15.60
C SER A 25 -6.24 0.96 14.71
N GLY A 26 -6.00 -0.35 14.67
CA GLY A 26 -6.78 -1.30 13.87
C GLY A 26 -5.98 -1.92 12.72
N SER A 27 -6.64 -2.04 11.56
CA SER A 27 -6.05 -2.53 10.32
C SER A 27 -5.51 -1.41 9.43
N ASP A 28 -5.74 -0.13 9.73
CA ASP A 28 -5.26 0.96 8.88
C ASP A 28 -3.79 1.31 9.15
N VAL A 29 -3.03 1.50 8.07
CA VAL A 29 -1.62 1.86 8.10
C VAL A 29 -1.40 3.06 7.17
N LEU A 30 -0.60 4.02 7.63
CA LEU A 30 -0.12 5.12 6.82
C LEU A 30 1.25 4.77 6.26
N CYS A 31 1.33 4.73 4.93
CA CYS A 31 2.56 4.48 4.21
C CYS A 31 2.95 5.74 3.44
N ASN A 32 4.20 6.14 3.59
CA ASN A 32 4.80 7.20 2.82
C ASN A 32 5.36 6.64 1.51
N PHE A 33 4.80 7.11 0.41
CA PHE A 33 5.27 6.86 -0.94
C PHE A 33 5.80 8.15 -1.56
N GLN A 34 7.12 8.24 -1.75
CA GLN A 34 7.79 9.39 -2.38
C GLN A 34 7.38 10.75 -1.79
N GLY A 35 7.19 10.83 -0.46
CA GLY A 35 6.76 12.05 0.23
C GLY A 35 5.25 12.28 0.21
N ASN A 36 4.46 11.21 0.15
CA ASN A 36 2.99 11.24 0.16
C ASN A 36 2.47 10.17 1.07
N LEU A 37 1.62 10.59 2.00
CA LEU A 37 0.97 9.70 2.93
C LEU A 37 -0.22 9.04 2.24
N LEU A 38 -0.11 7.73 2.04
CA LEU A 38 -1.18 6.86 1.56
C LEU A 38 -1.75 6.11 2.76
N ARG A 39 -3.07 6.20 2.94
CA ARG A 39 -3.77 5.36 3.90
C ARG A 39 -4.13 4.04 3.22
N ILE A 40 -3.66 2.94 3.80
CA ILE A 40 -3.91 1.60 3.29
C ILE A 40 -4.51 0.74 4.40
N ALA A 41 -5.34 -0.21 4.04
CA ALA A 41 -5.85 -1.20 4.96
C ALA A 41 -4.93 -2.44 4.95
N ASN A 42 -4.25 -2.67 6.06
CA ASN A 42 -3.50 -3.87 6.37
C ASN A 42 -4.43 -5.04 6.71
N HIS A 43 -4.88 -5.74 5.67
CA HIS A 43 -5.61 -6.99 5.80
C HIS A 43 -4.70 -8.22 5.97
N THR A 44 -3.37 -8.07 5.92
CA THR A 44 -2.45 -9.21 6.03
C THR A 44 -2.24 -9.66 7.48
N ALA A 45 -2.78 -8.91 8.45
CA ALA A 45 -2.59 -9.10 9.89
C ALA A 45 -1.11 -9.16 10.31
N GLN A 46 -0.20 -8.71 9.43
CA GLN A 46 1.21 -8.66 9.74
C GLN A 46 1.51 -7.46 10.66
N PRO A 47 2.37 -7.64 11.67
CA PRO A 47 2.91 -6.53 12.41
C PRO A 47 3.79 -5.70 11.47
N LEU A 48 3.32 -4.50 11.15
CA LEU A 48 4.11 -3.50 10.44
C LEU A 48 4.71 -2.51 11.45
N GLU A 49 6.00 -2.23 11.30
CA GLU A 49 6.72 -1.28 12.12
C GLU A 49 6.93 0.05 11.39
N LYS A 50 6.96 1.15 12.15
CA LYS A 50 7.32 2.46 11.59
C LYS A 50 8.75 2.43 11.04
N GLY A 51 8.93 2.94 9.82
CA GLY A 51 10.19 2.90 9.10
C GLY A 51 10.40 1.63 8.27
N GLN A 52 9.53 0.64 8.37
CA GLN A 52 9.62 -0.58 7.57
C GLN A 52 9.28 -0.31 6.11
N SER A 53 10.12 -0.82 5.20
CA SER A 53 9.82 -0.78 3.76
C SER A 53 8.81 -1.88 3.41
N VAL A 54 7.68 -1.49 2.85
CA VAL A 54 6.60 -2.38 2.43
C VAL A 54 6.33 -2.22 0.94
N ARG A 55 5.97 -3.31 0.28
CA ARG A 55 5.52 -3.28 -1.11
C ARG A 55 4.00 -3.20 -1.09
N LEU A 56 3.42 -2.26 -1.84
CA LEU A 56 1.98 -2.08 -1.97
C LEU A 56 1.58 -2.45 -3.38
N GLN A 57 0.60 -3.33 -3.53
CA GLN A 57 -0.02 -3.59 -4.80
C GLN A 57 -1.28 -2.73 -4.95
N VAL A 58 -1.45 -2.10 -6.10
CA VAL A 58 -2.68 -1.39 -6.45
C VAL A 58 -3.78 -2.42 -6.68
N LYS A 59 -4.77 -2.48 -5.79
CA LYS A 59 -5.93 -3.37 -5.90
C LYS A 59 -6.95 -2.82 -6.90
N CYS A 60 -7.20 -1.52 -6.83
CA CYS A 60 -8.09 -0.80 -7.73
C CYS A 60 -7.53 0.58 -8.03
N ALA A 61 -7.71 1.07 -9.25
CA ALA A 61 -7.30 2.42 -9.65
C ALA A 61 -8.44 3.45 -9.52
N ASP A 62 -9.69 2.99 -9.46
CA ASP A 62 -10.89 3.83 -9.36
C ASP A 62 -12.04 3.06 -8.65
N PRO A 63 -12.28 3.29 -7.34
CA PRO A 63 -11.50 4.14 -6.43
C PRO A 63 -10.09 3.59 -6.18
N LEU A 64 -9.13 4.46 -5.87
CA LEU A 64 -7.73 4.08 -5.65
C LEU A 64 -7.61 3.27 -4.36
N GLU A 65 -7.37 1.97 -4.49
CA GLU A 65 -7.22 1.03 -3.39
C GLU A 65 -5.86 0.34 -3.45
N PHE A 66 -5.24 0.18 -2.29
CA PHE A 66 -3.95 -0.48 -2.14
C PHE A 66 -4.07 -1.66 -1.18
N GLN A 67 -3.33 -2.71 -1.47
CA GLN A 67 -3.12 -3.84 -0.57
C GLN A 67 -1.62 -4.02 -0.32
N ILE A 68 -1.25 -4.46 0.88
CA ILE A 68 0.15 -4.82 1.15
C ILE A 68 0.47 -6.08 0.36
N PHE A 69 1.57 -6.06 -0.39
CA PHE A 69 2.12 -7.17 -1.14
C PHE A 69 3.38 -7.69 -0.44
N ASP A 70 3.39 -8.97 -0.10
CA ASP A 70 4.52 -9.67 0.51
C ASP A 70 4.70 -11.01 -0.21
N PRO A 71 5.74 -11.19 -1.04
CA PRO A 71 5.91 -12.40 -1.86
C PRO A 71 5.94 -13.71 -1.06
N ASN A 72 6.11 -13.67 0.27
CA ASN A 72 6.12 -14.84 1.13
C ASN A 72 4.73 -15.25 1.68
N ILE A 73 3.70 -14.41 1.53
CA ILE A 73 2.36 -14.70 2.04
C ILE A 73 1.47 -15.24 0.90
N ILE A 74 0.99 -16.47 1.01
CA ILE A 74 0.15 -17.10 -0.04
C ILE A 74 -1.29 -16.51 -0.06
N LYS A 75 -1.66 -15.68 0.92
CA LYS A 75 -2.98 -15.02 1.05
C LYS A 75 -3.11 -13.70 0.27
N PHE A 76 -2.74 -13.69 -1.01
CA PHE A 76 -3.15 -12.58 -1.88
C PHE A 76 -4.48 -12.89 -2.54
N GLU A 77 -5.41 -11.93 -2.49
CA GLU A 77 -6.39 -11.84 -3.57
C GLU A 77 -5.59 -11.55 -4.83
N ARG A 78 -5.51 -12.56 -5.71
CA ARG A 78 -4.88 -12.44 -7.01
C ARG A 78 -5.69 -11.41 -7.79
N VAL A 79 -5.16 -10.20 -7.88
CA VAL A 79 -5.73 -9.11 -8.66
C VAL A 79 -5.52 -9.47 -10.13
N ILE A 80 -6.46 -10.24 -10.71
CA ILE A 80 -6.51 -10.62 -12.14
C ILE A 80 -7.06 -9.48 -12.97
#